data_AF-F9NTE6-F1
#
_entry.id   AF-F9NTE6-F1
#
_cell.length_a   1.000
_cell.length_b   1.000
_cell.length_c   1.000
_cell.angle_alpha   90.00
_cell.angle_beta   90.00
_cell.angle_gamma   90.00
#
_symmetry.space_group_name_H-M   'P 1'
#
loop_
_entity.id
_entity.type
_entity.pdbx_description
1 polymer ?
#
loop_
_entity_poly.entity_id
_entity_poly.type
_entity_poly.pdbx_seq_one_letter_code
_entity_poly.pdbx_strand_id
1 'polypeptide(L)'
;MLEHFRAGWAKVMNPIAEALVRAHVTPDVVTWVGTIGAVVMALICFPQGWLWPGPWLVTLFIFSDSLDGNMARKLGRHSQWGSFLDSTLDRFGDAAIFVGVALYFAGPGNSVLWTAMACAALVFGMATSYVRAKAESLGLEAKVGIATRADRLLVSLVAIEITGLARVGAFPHWCLAALPIALCYLTLAGAITVVQRMVAVRRACES
;
A
#
# COMPACT_ATOMS: atom_id res chain seq x y z
N MET A 1 16.15 2.91 15.80
CA MET A 1 14.71 3.18 16.05
C MET A 1 13.81 2.18 15.29
N LEU A 2 13.94 2.04 13.96
CA LEU A 2 13.13 1.10 13.16
C LEU A 2 13.36 -0.40 13.47
N GLU A 3 14.58 -0.81 13.86
CA GLU A 3 14.86 -2.21 14.24
C GLU A 3 14.20 -2.63 15.56
N HIS A 4 14.11 -1.70 16.51
CA HIS A 4 13.41 -1.95 17.78
C HIS A 4 11.90 -2.07 17.56
N PHE A 5 11.37 -1.27 16.62
CA PHE A 5 9.98 -1.37 16.19
C PHE A 5 9.69 -2.72 15.50
N ARG A 6 10.59 -3.16 14.61
CA ARG A 6 10.50 -4.50 13.97
C ARG A 6 10.55 -5.64 14.97
N ALA A 7 11.45 -5.58 15.95
CA ALA A 7 11.57 -6.61 16.99
C ALA A 7 10.34 -6.64 17.91
N GLY A 8 9.81 -5.47 18.29
CA GLY A 8 8.56 -5.37 19.06
C GLY A 8 7.35 -5.88 18.27
N TRP A 9 7.26 -5.50 17.00
CA TRP A 9 6.18 -5.95 16.11
C TRP A 9 6.18 -7.46 15.89
N ALA A 10 7.36 -8.06 15.66
CA ALA A 10 7.50 -9.51 15.54
C ALA A 10 7.03 -10.25 16.80
N LYS A 11 7.25 -9.70 18.00
CA LYS A 11 6.75 -10.31 19.26
C LYS A 11 5.22 -10.34 19.33
N VAL A 12 4.53 -9.32 18.81
CA VAL A 12 3.06 -9.28 18.78
C VAL A 12 2.50 -10.22 17.70
N MET A 13 3.16 -10.30 16.55
CA MET A 13 2.70 -11.11 15.41
C MET A 13 2.98 -12.62 15.58
N ASN A 14 4.06 -12.98 16.28
CA ASN A 14 4.46 -14.37 16.47
C ASN A 14 3.39 -15.30 17.07
N PRO A 15 2.68 -14.96 18.17
CA PRO A 15 1.66 -15.85 18.72
C PRO A 15 0.48 -16.08 17.75
N ILE A 16 0.13 -15.06 16.97
CA ILE A 16 -0.93 -15.15 15.95
C ILE A 16 -0.47 -16.07 14.82
N ALA A 17 0.75 -15.87 14.31
CA ALA A 17 1.34 -16.73 13.30
C ALA A 17 1.42 -18.20 13.78
N GLU A 18 1.78 -18.44 15.05
CA GLU A 18 1.81 -19.79 15.63
C GLU A 18 0.42 -20.41 15.77
N ALA A 19 -0.60 -19.63 16.13
CA ALA A 19 -1.97 -20.11 16.15
C ALA A 19 -2.44 -20.53 14.74
N LEU A 20 -2.16 -19.72 13.72
CA LEU A 20 -2.51 -20.01 12.34
C LEU A 20 -1.79 -21.24 11.78
N VAL A 21 -0.49 -21.38 12.08
CA VAL A 21 0.28 -22.57 11.71
C VAL A 21 -0.27 -23.83 12.38
N ARG A 22 -0.62 -23.77 13.68
CA ARG A 22 -1.27 -24.89 14.39
C ARG A 22 -2.63 -25.24 13.80
N ALA A 23 -3.36 -24.25 13.28
CA ALA A 23 -4.61 -24.45 12.57
C ALA A 23 -4.43 -24.93 11.10
N HIS A 24 -3.21 -25.27 10.69
CA HIS A 24 -2.87 -25.71 9.32
C HIS A 24 -3.20 -24.69 8.23
N VAL A 25 -3.27 -23.40 8.58
CA VAL A 25 -3.42 -22.31 7.61
C VAL A 25 -2.08 -22.06 6.92
N THR A 26 -2.09 -21.97 5.59
CA THR A 26 -0.88 -21.68 4.81
C THR A 26 -0.64 -20.16 4.73
N PRO A 27 0.63 -19.72 4.57
CA PRO A 27 0.94 -18.31 4.31
C PRO A 27 0.15 -17.73 3.14
N ASP A 28 0.03 -18.46 2.03
CA ASP A 28 -0.71 -18.06 0.84
C ASP A 28 -2.18 -17.71 1.14
N VAL A 29 -2.86 -18.48 2.00
CA VAL A 29 -4.25 -18.20 2.41
C VAL A 29 -4.32 -16.87 3.16
N VAL A 30 -3.34 -16.59 4.03
CA VAL A 30 -3.26 -15.33 4.77
C VAL A 30 -3.06 -14.15 3.82
N THR A 31 -2.17 -14.28 2.83
CA THR A 31 -1.96 -13.25 1.80
C THR A 31 -3.24 -12.96 1.00
N TRP A 32 -3.96 -14.01 0.57
CA TRP A 32 -5.22 -13.87 -0.17
C TRP A 32 -6.32 -13.22 0.66
N VAL A 33 -6.56 -13.70 1.88
CA VAL A 33 -7.60 -13.17 2.77
C VAL A 33 -7.31 -11.72 3.15
N GLY A 34 -6.05 -11.42 3.46
CA GLY A 34 -5.58 -10.08 3.71
C GLY A 34 -5.84 -9.14 2.55
N THR A 35 -5.38 -9.52 1.36
CA THR A 35 -5.56 -8.66 0.17
C THR A 35 -7.03 -8.47 -0.19
N ILE A 36 -7.82 -9.55 -0.23
CA ILE A 36 -9.26 -9.45 -0.53
C ILE A 36 -9.95 -8.58 0.51
N GLY A 37 -9.65 -8.75 1.80
CA GLY A 37 -10.21 -7.94 2.87
C GLY A 37 -9.84 -6.46 2.73
N ALA A 38 -8.56 -6.15 2.47
CA ALA A 38 -8.10 -4.78 2.25
C ALA A 38 -8.79 -4.12 1.04
N VAL A 39 -8.90 -4.84 -0.07
CA VAL A 39 -9.60 -4.38 -1.29
C VAL A 39 -11.07 -4.12 -1.01
N VAL A 40 -11.76 -5.09 -0.41
CA VAL A 40 -13.19 -4.99 -0.11
C VAL A 40 -13.45 -3.84 0.86
N MET A 41 -12.66 -3.70 1.93
CA MET A 41 -12.82 -2.60 2.88
C MET A 41 -12.54 -1.24 2.24
N ALA A 42 -11.50 -1.10 1.42
CA ALA A 42 -11.20 0.17 0.74
C ALA A 42 -12.36 0.59 -0.20
N LEU A 43 -12.94 -0.35 -0.92
CA LEU A 43 -14.03 -0.11 -1.88
C LEU A 43 -15.43 0.00 -1.22
N ILE A 44 -15.59 -0.42 0.04
CA ILE A 44 -16.83 -0.28 0.82
C ILE A 44 -16.78 0.89 1.81
N CYS A 45 -15.59 1.38 2.18
CA CYS A 45 -15.50 2.49 3.13
C CYS A 45 -15.32 3.83 2.43
N PHE A 46 -14.36 3.92 1.51
CA PHE A 46 -13.97 5.21 0.95
C PHE A 46 -15.06 5.84 0.07
N PRO A 47 -15.71 5.13 -0.89
CA PRO A 47 -16.78 5.70 -1.70
C PRO A 47 -17.96 6.29 -0.92
N GLN A 48 -18.19 5.80 0.30
CA GLN A 48 -19.27 6.17 1.22
C GLN A 48 -18.86 7.34 2.12
N GLY A 49 -17.59 7.76 2.05
CA GLY A 49 -17.01 8.80 2.89
C GLY A 49 -16.66 8.34 4.30
N TRP A 50 -16.58 7.03 4.55
CA TRP A 50 -16.09 6.47 5.82
C TRP A 50 -14.57 6.57 5.88
N LEU A 51 -14.09 7.81 5.92
CA LEU A 51 -12.66 8.13 5.88
C LEU A 51 -11.98 8.03 7.24
N TRP A 52 -12.73 7.97 8.35
CA TRP A 52 -12.16 7.75 9.69
C TRP A 52 -12.18 6.27 10.11
N PRO A 53 -13.21 5.44 9.88
CA PRO A 53 -13.11 4.02 10.24
C PRO A 53 -12.46 3.21 9.12
N GLY A 54 -12.56 3.66 7.86
CA GLY A 54 -12.05 2.96 6.69
C GLY A 54 -10.56 2.65 6.74
N PRO A 55 -9.67 3.62 7.05
CA PRO A 55 -8.24 3.36 7.15
C PRO A 55 -7.91 2.27 8.17
N TRP A 56 -8.58 2.25 9.34
CA TRP A 56 -8.38 1.21 10.35
C TRP A 56 -8.85 -0.16 9.88
N LEU A 57 -10.02 -0.23 9.24
CA LEU A 57 -10.56 -1.47 8.67
C LEU A 57 -9.63 -2.04 7.58
N VAL A 58 -9.11 -1.18 6.70
CA VAL A 58 -8.14 -1.57 5.66
C VAL A 58 -6.81 -2.01 6.29
N THR A 59 -6.31 -1.28 7.30
CA THR A 59 -5.04 -1.57 7.98
C THR A 59 -5.07 -2.92 8.70
N LEU A 60 -6.21 -3.31 9.28
CA LEU A 60 -6.38 -4.62 9.91
C LEU A 60 -6.02 -5.75 8.94
N PHE A 61 -6.40 -5.61 7.68
CA PHE A 61 -6.12 -6.59 6.64
C PHE A 61 -4.70 -6.47 6.10
N ILE A 62 -4.13 -5.28 5.96
CA ILE A 62 -2.73 -5.09 5.54
C ILE A 62 -1.74 -5.78 6.51
N PHE A 63 -2.10 -5.92 7.80
CA PHE A 63 -1.28 -6.66 8.74
C PHE A 63 -1.11 -8.16 8.40
N SER A 64 -1.92 -8.72 7.49
CA SER A 64 -1.72 -10.06 6.94
C SER A 64 -0.33 -10.26 6.34
N ASP A 65 0.21 -9.25 5.68
CA ASP A 65 1.50 -9.31 4.97
C ASP A 65 2.68 -9.41 5.95
N SER A 66 2.45 -8.95 7.20
CA SER A 66 3.43 -9.19 8.26
C SER A 66 3.29 -10.60 8.85
N LEU A 67 2.08 -11.16 8.85
CA LEU A 67 1.79 -12.48 9.40
C LEU A 67 2.27 -13.59 8.46
N ASP A 68 1.97 -13.50 7.17
CA ASP A 68 2.38 -14.51 6.19
C ASP A 68 3.91 -14.63 6.07
N GLY A 69 4.65 -13.54 6.12
CA GLY A 69 6.12 -13.52 6.09
C GLY A 69 6.72 -14.10 7.38
N ASN A 70 6.07 -13.88 8.53
CA ASN A 70 6.46 -14.54 9.78
C ASN A 70 6.17 -16.04 9.74
N MET A 71 5.02 -16.46 9.18
CA MET A 71 4.66 -17.87 9.01
C MET A 71 5.63 -18.57 8.04
N ALA A 72 5.93 -17.95 6.90
CA ALA A 72 6.86 -18.45 5.89
C ALA A 72 8.26 -18.67 6.49
N ARG A 73 8.78 -17.68 7.25
CA ARG A 73 10.06 -17.81 7.97
C ARG A 73 10.04 -18.95 9.00
N LYS A 74 8.97 -19.08 9.80
CA LYS A 74 8.83 -20.16 10.79
C LYS A 74 8.75 -21.54 10.15
N LEU A 75 8.10 -21.66 9.00
CA LEU A 75 7.99 -22.91 8.26
C LEU A 75 9.24 -23.23 7.42
N GLY A 76 10.26 -22.38 7.43
CA GLY A 76 11.45 -22.52 6.58
C GLY A 76 11.13 -22.45 5.07
N ARG A 77 9.99 -21.84 4.71
CA ARG A 77 9.49 -21.77 3.33
C ARG A 77 9.81 -20.42 2.73
N HIS A 78 10.87 -20.34 1.93
CA HIS A 78 11.09 -19.26 0.98
C HIS A 78 10.83 -19.80 -0.43
N SER A 79 9.65 -19.52 -0.98
CA SER A 79 9.26 -19.99 -2.31
C SER A 79 9.20 -18.83 -3.31
N GLN A 80 9.57 -19.11 -4.56
CA GLN A 80 9.38 -18.16 -5.67
C GLN A 80 7.89 -17.82 -5.85
N TRP A 81 7.02 -18.81 -5.65
CA TRP A 81 5.56 -18.64 -5.67
C TRP A 81 5.08 -17.63 -4.62
N GLY A 82 5.49 -17.76 -3.36
CA GLY A 82 5.07 -16.85 -2.30
C GLY A 82 5.53 -15.41 -2.57
N SER A 83 6.79 -15.25 -3.00
CA SER A 83 7.32 -13.93 -3.40
C SER A 83 6.54 -13.32 -4.57
N PHE A 84 6.18 -14.13 -5.57
CA PHE A 84 5.34 -13.69 -6.70
C PHE A 84 3.93 -13.31 -6.24
N LEU A 85 3.32 -14.12 -5.38
CA LEU A 85 1.96 -13.93 -4.87
C LEU A 85 1.86 -12.64 -4.05
N ASP A 86 2.72 -12.49 -3.04
CA ASP A 86 2.84 -11.29 -2.17
C ASP A 86 3.01 -10.03 -3.02
N SER A 87 4.04 -10.04 -3.88
CA SER A 87 4.31 -8.95 -4.80
C SER A 87 3.11 -8.62 -5.69
N THR A 88 2.36 -9.60 -6.18
CA THR A 88 1.24 -9.37 -7.09
C THR A 88 0.03 -8.81 -6.35
N LEU A 89 -0.32 -9.41 -5.21
CA LEU A 89 -1.47 -9.03 -4.41
C LEU A 89 -1.31 -7.65 -3.76
N ASP A 90 -0.09 -7.29 -3.41
CA ASP A 90 0.28 -5.92 -3.01
C ASP A 90 -0.20 -4.85 -3.99
N ARG A 91 -0.13 -5.10 -5.31
CA ARG A 91 -0.62 -4.14 -6.32
C ARG A 91 -2.13 -3.96 -6.23
N PHE A 92 -2.88 -5.03 -5.99
CA PHE A 92 -4.33 -4.96 -5.88
C PHE A 92 -4.76 -4.20 -4.62
N GLY A 93 -4.12 -4.47 -3.47
CA GLY A 93 -4.35 -3.73 -2.24
C GLY A 93 -4.03 -2.24 -2.38
N ASP A 94 -2.85 -1.91 -2.90
CA ASP A 94 -2.45 -0.53 -3.17
C ASP A 94 -3.43 0.17 -4.12
N ALA A 95 -3.83 -0.50 -5.21
CA ALA A 95 -4.73 0.07 -6.20
C ALA A 95 -6.13 0.36 -5.64
N ALA A 96 -6.67 -0.55 -4.83
CA ALA A 96 -7.99 -0.41 -4.24
C ALA A 96 -8.10 0.83 -3.33
N ILE A 97 -7.03 1.21 -2.62
CA ILE A 97 -7.00 2.45 -1.82
C ILE A 97 -7.23 3.66 -2.73
N PHE A 98 -6.46 3.79 -3.82
CA PHE A 98 -6.60 4.94 -4.73
C PHE A 98 -7.91 4.92 -5.52
N VAL A 99 -8.40 3.74 -5.92
CA VAL A 99 -9.71 3.61 -6.56
C VAL A 99 -10.82 4.04 -5.59
N GLY A 100 -10.79 3.59 -4.34
CA GLY A 100 -11.75 4.00 -3.32
C GLY A 100 -11.72 5.51 -3.06
N VAL A 101 -10.54 6.12 -3.01
CA VAL A 101 -10.38 7.59 -2.89
C VAL A 101 -10.88 8.32 -4.14
N ALA A 102 -10.64 7.80 -5.34
CA ALA A 102 -11.16 8.37 -6.58
C ALA A 102 -12.70 8.34 -6.60
N LEU A 103 -13.30 7.22 -6.21
CA LEU A 103 -14.76 7.06 -6.09
C LEU A 103 -15.34 7.98 -5.01
N TYR A 104 -14.64 8.16 -3.89
CA TYR A 104 -15.01 9.15 -2.88
C TYR A 104 -15.09 10.56 -3.47
N PHE A 105 -14.06 11.02 -4.19
CA PHE A 105 -14.07 12.36 -4.79
C PHE A 105 -15.03 12.47 -5.97
N ALA A 106 -15.35 11.39 -6.67
CA ALA A 106 -16.38 11.35 -7.69
C ALA A 106 -17.82 11.37 -7.10
N GLY A 107 -17.98 10.94 -5.84
CA GLY A 107 -19.25 10.95 -5.11
C GLY A 107 -19.27 12.02 -4.02
N PRO A 108 -19.24 11.64 -2.73
CA PRO A 108 -19.45 12.57 -1.60
C PRO A 108 -18.35 13.62 -1.40
N GLY A 109 -17.17 13.45 -2.01
CA GLY A 109 -16.13 14.48 -2.06
C GLY A 109 -16.34 15.52 -3.16
N ASN A 110 -17.16 15.20 -4.17
CA ASN A 110 -17.57 16.05 -5.30
C ASN A 110 -16.49 16.96 -5.88
N SER A 111 -15.36 16.38 -6.31
CA SER A 111 -14.27 17.11 -6.96
C SER A 111 -13.62 16.30 -8.07
N VAL A 112 -13.89 16.70 -9.32
CA VAL A 112 -13.27 16.11 -10.52
C VAL A 112 -11.75 16.22 -10.48
N LEU A 113 -11.22 17.34 -9.97
CA LEU A 113 -9.78 17.55 -9.82
C LEU A 113 -9.15 16.50 -8.91
N TRP A 114 -9.73 16.25 -7.73
CA TRP A 114 -9.17 15.31 -6.78
C TRP A 114 -9.39 13.84 -7.20
N THR A 115 -10.47 13.55 -7.93
CA THR A 115 -10.63 12.27 -8.63
C THR A 115 -9.50 12.04 -9.63
N ALA A 116 -9.18 13.04 -10.47
CA ALA A 116 -8.08 12.95 -11.43
C ALA A 116 -6.73 12.78 -10.74
N MET A 117 -6.49 13.48 -9.62
CA MET A 117 -5.27 13.33 -8.83
C MET A 117 -5.14 11.94 -8.17
N ALA A 118 -6.25 11.34 -7.72
CA ALA A 118 -6.25 9.97 -7.22
C ALA A 118 -5.92 8.96 -8.32
N CYS A 119 -6.46 9.13 -9.53
CA CYS A 119 -6.09 8.34 -10.70
C CYS A 119 -4.60 8.54 -11.07
N ALA A 120 -4.08 9.76 -11.00
CA ALA A 120 -2.67 10.03 -11.28
C ALA A 120 -1.75 9.35 -10.25
N ALA A 121 -2.08 9.44 -8.95
CA ALA A 121 -1.34 8.76 -7.89
C ALA A 121 -1.36 7.24 -8.07
N LEU A 122 -2.50 6.66 -8.47
CA LEU A 122 -2.62 5.24 -8.84
C LEU A 122 -1.68 4.88 -10.00
N VAL A 123 -1.74 5.62 -11.10
CA VAL A 123 -0.94 5.36 -12.31
C VAL A 123 0.56 5.40 -11.99
N PHE A 124 1.04 6.46 -11.32
CA PHE A 124 2.45 6.53 -10.95
C PHE A 124 2.83 5.50 -9.90
N GLY A 125 1.94 5.20 -8.94
CA GLY A 125 2.13 4.12 -7.98
C GLY A 125 2.38 2.78 -8.66
N MET A 126 1.54 2.41 -9.63
CA MET A 126 1.70 1.18 -10.41
C MET A 126 2.92 1.20 -11.32
N ALA A 127 3.18 2.34 -11.98
CA ALA A 127 4.33 2.50 -12.86
C ALA A 127 5.66 2.33 -12.11
N THR A 128 5.79 2.85 -10.87
CA THR A 128 7.01 2.63 -10.08
C THR A 128 7.28 1.13 -9.91
N SER A 129 6.29 0.35 -9.47
CA SER A 129 6.42 -1.10 -9.28
C SER A 129 6.71 -1.82 -10.60
N TYR A 130 6.04 -1.44 -11.69
CA TYR A 130 6.22 -2.06 -13.00
C TYR A 130 7.63 -1.83 -13.56
N VAL A 131 8.14 -0.59 -13.53
CA VAL A 131 9.49 -0.28 -14.06
C VAL A 131 10.54 -1.11 -13.33
N ARG A 132 10.40 -1.29 -12.01
CA ARG A 132 11.31 -2.14 -11.23
C ARG A 132 11.19 -3.61 -11.64
N ALA A 133 9.97 -4.17 -11.65
CA ALA A 133 9.76 -5.56 -12.03
C ALA A 133 10.25 -5.86 -13.45
N LYS A 134 10.04 -4.90 -14.38
CA LYS A 134 10.50 -5.04 -15.76
C LYS A 134 12.02 -5.00 -15.86
N ALA A 135 12.69 -4.11 -15.13
CA ALA A 135 14.15 -4.09 -15.05
C ALA A 135 14.70 -5.42 -14.52
N GLU A 136 14.16 -5.92 -13.42
CA GLU A 136 14.58 -7.20 -12.81
C GLU A 136 14.37 -8.38 -13.78
N SER A 137 13.29 -8.37 -14.58
CA SER A 137 13.05 -9.38 -15.62
C SER A 137 14.07 -9.38 -16.76
N LEU A 138 14.79 -8.27 -16.95
CA LEU A 138 15.87 -8.11 -17.92
C LEU A 138 17.26 -8.35 -17.29
N GLY A 139 17.31 -8.76 -16.02
CA GLY A 139 18.56 -8.92 -15.28
C GLY A 139 19.18 -7.60 -14.81
N LEU A 140 18.44 -6.49 -14.86
CA LEU A 140 18.90 -5.15 -14.47
C LEU A 140 18.35 -4.76 -13.09
N GLU A 141 19.11 -3.98 -12.33
CA GLU A 141 18.65 -3.47 -11.04
C GLU A 141 18.07 -2.05 -11.14
N ALA A 142 16.87 -1.85 -10.56
CA ALA A 142 16.21 -0.55 -10.49
C ALA A 142 15.69 -0.26 -9.06
N LYS A 143 16.58 -0.40 -8.07
CA LYS A 143 16.26 -0.23 -6.64
C LYS A 143 16.22 1.24 -6.18
N VAL A 144 16.58 2.19 -7.04
CA VAL A 144 16.53 3.64 -6.76
C VAL A 144 15.08 4.14 -6.65
N GLY A 145 14.90 5.30 -6.01
CA GLY A 145 13.60 5.95 -5.87
C GLY A 145 13.41 6.63 -4.53
N ILE A 146 12.71 7.76 -4.53
CA ILE A 146 12.36 8.49 -3.30
C ILE A 146 11.06 8.00 -2.65
N ALA A 147 10.18 7.37 -3.44
CA ALA A 147 8.90 6.86 -2.96
C ALA A 147 8.96 5.33 -2.85
N THR A 148 9.07 4.81 -1.62
CA THR A 148 8.90 3.38 -1.38
C THR A 148 7.43 3.00 -1.32
N ARG A 149 7.12 1.70 -1.46
CA ARG A 149 5.74 1.21 -1.30
C ARG A 149 5.19 1.51 0.10
N ALA A 150 6.00 1.24 1.13
CA ALA A 150 5.60 1.46 2.52
C ALA A 150 5.26 2.94 2.78
N ASP A 151 6.07 3.87 2.25
CA ASP A 151 5.81 5.31 2.39
C ASP A 151 4.49 5.70 1.71
N ARG A 152 4.23 5.18 0.51
CA ARG A 152 2.99 5.45 -0.22
C ARG A 152 1.77 4.98 0.56
N LEU A 153 1.81 3.76 1.09
CA LEU A 153 0.73 3.18 1.86
C LEU A 153 0.48 4.01 3.14
N LEU A 154 1.54 4.31 3.89
CA LEU A 154 1.46 5.09 5.12
C LEU A 154 0.89 6.49 4.88
N VAL A 155 1.46 7.23 3.92
CA VAL A 155 1.02 8.58 3.59
C VAL A 155 -0.44 8.59 3.15
N SER A 156 -0.86 7.61 2.35
CA SER A 156 -2.26 7.51 1.89
C SER A 156 -3.21 7.28 3.05
N LEU A 157 -2.99 6.25 3.87
CA LEU A 157 -3.89 5.89 4.96
C LEU A 157 -3.96 6.96 6.05
N VAL A 158 -2.82 7.56 6.41
CA VAL A 158 -2.77 8.65 7.40
C VAL A 158 -3.49 9.89 6.88
N ALA A 159 -3.31 10.25 5.61
CA ALA A 159 -3.98 11.42 5.04
C ALA A 159 -5.50 11.22 4.93
N ILE A 160 -5.94 10.01 4.60
CA ILE A 160 -7.37 9.64 4.62
C ILE A 160 -7.92 9.78 6.04
N GLU A 161 -7.22 9.22 7.05
CA GLU A 161 -7.62 9.27 8.45
C GLU A 161 -7.74 10.70 8.98
N ILE A 162 -6.71 11.53 8.76
CA ILE A 162 -6.71 12.94 9.17
C ILE A 162 -7.90 13.68 8.54
N THR A 163 -8.17 13.41 7.25
CA THR A 163 -9.31 14.01 6.55
C THR A 163 -10.64 13.51 7.11
N GLY A 164 -10.74 12.22 7.45
CA GLY A 164 -11.91 11.62 8.09
C GLY A 164 -12.20 12.21 9.47
N LEU A 165 -11.18 12.33 10.32
CA LEU A 165 -11.27 12.95 11.64
C LEU A 165 -11.67 14.42 11.57
N ALA A 166 -11.15 15.16 10.58
CA ALA A 166 -11.57 16.54 10.32
C ALA A 166 -13.03 16.63 9.88
N ARG A 167 -13.52 15.66 9.08
CA ARG A 167 -14.93 15.61 8.64
C ARG A 167 -15.91 15.34 9.77
N VAL A 168 -15.53 14.53 10.75
CA VAL A 168 -16.38 14.26 11.94
C VAL A 168 -16.20 15.31 13.05
N GLY A 169 -15.43 16.37 12.80
CA GLY A 169 -15.21 17.47 13.76
C GLY A 169 -14.24 17.15 14.89
N ALA A 170 -13.52 16.01 14.83
CA ALA A 170 -12.50 15.67 15.81
C ALA A 170 -11.24 16.55 15.62
N PHE A 171 -10.91 16.89 14.37
CA PHE A 171 -9.77 17.76 14.02
C PHE A 171 -10.22 19.10 13.37
N PRO A 172 -9.36 20.13 13.38
CA PRO A 172 -9.66 21.40 12.73
C PRO A 172 -9.98 21.26 11.24
N HIS A 173 -10.87 22.12 10.71
CA HIS A 173 -11.30 22.06 9.30
C HIS A 173 -10.17 22.15 8.27
N TRP A 174 -9.06 22.85 8.57
CA TRP A 174 -7.92 22.94 7.65
C TRP A 174 -7.24 21.58 7.41
N CYS A 175 -7.44 20.60 8.29
CA CYS A 175 -6.96 19.23 8.12
C CYS A 175 -7.66 18.49 6.96
N LEU A 176 -8.78 19.00 6.42
CA LEU A 176 -9.39 18.47 5.19
C LEU A 176 -8.46 18.54 3.97
N ALA A 177 -7.45 19.41 4.00
CA ALA A 177 -6.44 19.52 2.96
C ALA A 177 -5.42 18.36 2.98
N ALA A 178 -5.40 17.52 4.02
CA ALA A 178 -4.41 16.46 4.16
C ALA A 178 -4.45 15.46 3.00
N LEU A 179 -5.62 14.94 2.65
CA LEU A 179 -5.78 14.01 1.53
C LEU A 179 -5.41 14.64 0.17
N PRO A 180 -5.92 15.84 -0.20
CA PRO A 180 -5.44 16.58 -1.36
C PRO A 180 -3.91 16.75 -1.44
N ILE A 181 -3.27 17.19 -0.35
CA ILE A 181 -1.82 17.38 -0.28
C ILE A 181 -1.09 16.05 -0.49
N ALA A 182 -1.58 14.98 0.14
CA ALA A 182 -1.02 13.64 -0.03
C ALA A 182 -1.12 13.17 -1.49
N LEU A 183 -2.25 13.38 -2.18
CA LEU A 183 -2.38 12.98 -3.59
C LEU A 183 -1.39 13.74 -4.49
N CYS A 184 -1.20 15.04 -4.26
CA CYS A 184 -0.17 15.82 -4.96
C CYS A 184 1.23 15.26 -4.70
N TYR A 185 1.58 15.05 -3.43
CA TYR A 185 2.88 14.50 -3.04
C TYR A 185 3.12 13.12 -3.68
N LEU A 186 2.17 12.19 -3.57
CA LEU A 186 2.29 10.83 -4.08
C LEU A 186 2.42 10.79 -5.61
N THR A 187 1.67 11.66 -6.29
CA THR A 187 1.77 11.80 -7.75
C THR A 187 3.15 12.29 -8.16
N LEU A 188 3.64 13.37 -7.54
CA LEU A 188 4.94 13.96 -7.86
C LEU A 188 6.09 13.03 -7.49
N ALA A 189 6.08 12.47 -6.28
CA ALA A 189 7.12 11.56 -5.81
C ALA A 189 7.14 10.26 -6.64
N GLY A 190 5.97 9.76 -7.05
CA GLY A 190 5.84 8.63 -7.96
C GLY A 190 6.42 8.94 -9.35
N ALA A 191 6.06 10.08 -9.94
CA ALA A 191 6.59 10.52 -11.23
C ALA A 191 8.13 10.66 -11.21
N ILE A 192 8.67 11.33 -10.19
CA ILE A 192 10.11 11.47 -9.99
C ILE A 192 10.77 10.09 -9.87
N THR A 193 10.19 9.18 -9.08
CA THR A 193 10.72 7.83 -8.89
C THR A 193 10.72 7.02 -10.19
N VAL A 194 9.68 7.14 -11.02
CA VAL A 194 9.64 6.50 -12.34
C VAL A 194 10.80 7.00 -13.20
N VAL A 195 11.01 8.32 -13.28
CA VAL A 195 12.12 8.91 -14.05
C VAL A 195 13.47 8.42 -13.53
N GLN A 196 13.68 8.44 -12.21
CA GLN A 196 14.92 7.95 -11.58
C GLN A 196 15.22 6.51 -11.97
N ARG A 197 14.20 5.62 -11.92
CA ARG A 197 14.36 4.21 -12.30
C ARG A 197 14.64 4.05 -13.79
N MET A 198 13.94 4.78 -14.65
CA MET A 198 14.18 4.75 -16.10
C MET A 198 15.61 5.21 -16.46
N VAL A 199 16.10 6.27 -15.82
CA VAL A 199 17.48 6.76 -16.01
C VAL A 199 18.50 5.73 -15.51
N ALA A 200 18.26 5.10 -14.35
CA ALA A 200 19.14 4.06 -13.83
C ALA A 200 19.21 2.85 -14.78
N VAL A 201 18.07 2.38 -15.29
CA VAL A 201 18.01 1.28 -16.26
C VAL A 201 18.73 1.65 -17.55
N ARG A 202 18.52 2.86 -18.08
CA ARG A 202 19.21 3.33 -19.29
C ARG A 202 20.73 3.27 -19.13
N ARG A 203 21.25 3.78 -18.01
CA ARG A 203 22.70 3.75 -17.72
C ARG A 203 23.24 2.33 -17.63
N ALA A 204 22.47 1.40 -17.04
CA ALA A 204 22.87 0.00 -16.93
C ALA A 204 22.81 -0.76 -18.27
N CYS A 205 22.04 -0.29 -19.25
CA CYS A 205 22.06 -0.85 -20.60
C CYS A 205 23.23 -0.34 -21.45
N GLU A 206 23.81 0.81 -21.09
CA GLU A 206 24.92 1.45 -21.82
C GLU A 206 26.31 0.93 -21.34
N SER A 207 26.35 0.13 -20.26
CA SER A 207 27.55 -0.52 -19.70
C SER A 207 27.68 -1.99 -20.11
#